data_AF-A0A1E7F1C8-F1
#
_entry.id   AF-A0A1E7F1C8-F1
#
_cell.length_a   1.000
_cell.length_b   1.000
_cell.length_c   1.000
_cell.angle_alpha   90.00
_cell.angle_beta   90.00
_cell.angle_gamma   90.00
#
_symmetry.space_group_name_H-M   'P 1'
#
loop_
_entity.id
_entity.type
_entity.pdbx_description
1 polymer ?
#
loop_
_entity_poly.entity_id
_entity_poly.type
_entity_poly.pdbx_seq_one_letter_code
_entity_poly.pdbx_strand_id
1 'polypeptide(L)'
;MIYKCKFVFNEKYVVSTTNNFIIPYLLNQTNKNKNVVSFSSVGFCFGTWVVAKTAAAAAAAAVMKEDNDKDEEKKQQQQLWKCGVGMHPAFTLEQIHGGSEISLAKQIPGSFPYLLMPAGNDSNAIKIAINIYVDVDVGEGEGGGGGGEKETNDVNCVQIMAKARNVSQQEVSMEFPTMKHGWMTRGDPLADEDIHKAQILALQKCVEFLGKHHPVV
;
A
#
# COMPACT_ATOMS: atom_id res chain seq x y z
N MET A 1 -11.28 -18.80 5.50
CA MET A 1 -10.19 -18.00 4.89
C MET A 1 -9.14 -17.59 5.93
N ILE A 2 -9.53 -16.97 7.05
CA ILE A 2 -8.63 -16.50 8.12
C ILE A 2 -7.58 -17.54 8.56
N TYR A 3 -7.97 -18.81 8.73
CA TYR A 3 -7.02 -19.89 9.07
C TYR A 3 -5.87 -20.02 8.06
N LYS A 4 -6.17 -20.04 6.75
CA LYS A 4 -5.14 -20.13 5.71
C LYS A 4 -4.26 -18.88 5.70
N CYS A 5 -4.84 -17.68 5.82
CA CYS A 5 -4.05 -16.46 5.91
C CYS A 5 -3.09 -16.51 7.10
N LYS A 6 -3.57 -16.90 8.29
CA LYS A 6 -2.76 -16.94 9.50
C LYS A 6 -1.64 -17.99 9.45
N PHE A 7 -1.96 -19.22 9.04
CA PHE A 7 -1.05 -20.36 9.22
C PHE A 7 -0.32 -20.78 7.94
N VAL A 8 -0.94 -20.61 6.77
CA VAL A 8 -0.34 -21.02 5.48
C VAL A 8 0.36 -19.82 4.83
N PHE A 9 -0.31 -18.67 4.75
CA PHE A 9 0.19 -17.46 4.09
C PHE A 9 0.77 -16.45 5.08
N ASN A 10 1.60 -16.92 6.01
CA ASN A 10 2.30 -16.03 6.93
C ASN A 10 3.33 -15.14 6.20
N GLU A 11 3.77 -14.08 6.88
CA GLU A 11 4.72 -13.10 6.33
C GLU A 11 5.97 -13.76 5.75
N LYS A 12 6.59 -14.69 6.48
CA LYS A 12 7.80 -15.39 6.03
C LYS A 12 7.54 -16.14 4.72
N TYR A 13 6.43 -16.89 4.64
CA TYR A 13 6.06 -17.62 3.42
C TYR A 13 5.85 -16.67 2.24
N VAL A 14 5.07 -15.61 2.43
CA VAL A 14 4.73 -14.66 1.37
C VAL A 14 5.97 -13.92 0.86
N VAL A 15 6.75 -13.34 1.76
CA VAL A 15 7.97 -12.59 1.40
C VAL A 15 8.98 -13.51 0.74
N SER A 16 9.21 -14.71 1.29
CA SER A 16 10.17 -15.66 0.70
C SER A 16 9.70 -16.20 -0.65
N THR A 17 8.41 -16.51 -0.81
CA THR A 17 7.87 -16.97 -2.11
C THR A 17 8.01 -15.89 -3.16
N THR A 18 7.68 -14.64 -2.83
CA THR A 18 7.83 -13.52 -3.76
C THR A 18 9.30 -13.29 -4.12
N ASN A 19 10.18 -13.15 -3.13
CA ASN A 19 11.57 -12.73 -3.35
C ASN A 19 12.48 -13.86 -3.83
N ASN A 20 12.25 -15.10 -3.39
CA ASN A 20 13.16 -16.23 -3.66
C ASN A 20 12.66 -17.16 -4.76
N PHE A 21 11.39 -17.05 -5.17
CA PHE A 21 10.82 -17.92 -6.20
C PHE A 21 10.24 -17.13 -7.37
N ILE A 22 9.27 -16.24 -7.12
CA ILE A 22 8.57 -15.50 -8.18
C ILE A 22 9.52 -14.56 -8.92
N ILE A 23 10.28 -13.73 -8.20
CA ILE A 23 11.22 -12.79 -8.84
C ILE A 23 12.31 -13.52 -9.64
N PRO A 24 13.04 -14.51 -9.09
CA PRO A 24 14.02 -15.25 -9.88
C PRO A 24 13.42 -15.93 -11.10
N TYR A 25 12.21 -16.48 -10.98
CA TYR A 25 11.51 -17.04 -12.13
C TYR A 25 11.24 -15.98 -13.20
N LEU A 26 10.65 -14.83 -12.83
CA LEU A 26 10.37 -13.73 -13.76
C LEU A 26 11.65 -13.21 -14.42
N LEU A 27 12.70 -12.99 -13.64
CA LEU A 27 14.02 -12.60 -14.15
C LEU A 27 14.53 -13.63 -15.16
N ASN A 28 14.42 -14.93 -14.88
CA ASN A 28 14.84 -15.96 -15.83
C ASN A 28 14.00 -15.95 -17.12
N GLN A 29 12.70 -15.63 -17.05
CA GLN A 29 11.85 -15.50 -18.24
C GLN A 29 12.23 -14.29 -19.09
N THR A 30 12.69 -13.20 -18.48
CA THR A 30 12.97 -11.94 -19.17
C THR A 30 14.45 -11.73 -19.53
N ASN A 31 15.39 -12.37 -18.83
CA ASN A 31 16.85 -12.19 -19.00
C ASN A 31 17.47 -12.81 -20.26
N LYS A 32 16.68 -13.26 -21.25
CA LYS A 32 17.25 -13.62 -22.56
C LYS A 32 18.02 -12.46 -23.21
N ASN A 33 17.73 -11.21 -22.82
CA ASN A 33 18.32 -9.99 -23.41
C ASN A 33 19.15 -9.11 -22.46
N LYS A 34 19.51 -9.55 -21.24
CA LYS A 34 20.39 -8.84 -20.27
C LYS A 34 20.02 -7.40 -19.87
N ASN A 35 18.90 -6.84 -20.33
CA ASN A 35 18.43 -5.55 -19.86
C ASN A 35 17.65 -5.74 -18.55
N VAL A 36 18.10 -5.05 -17.51
CA VAL A 36 17.55 -5.09 -16.14
C VAL A 36 16.02 -5.00 -16.18
N VAL A 37 15.35 -5.98 -15.62
CA VAL A 37 13.88 -6.00 -15.49
C VAL A 37 13.51 -5.58 -14.09
N SER A 38 13.07 -4.35 -13.95
CA SER A 38 12.32 -3.93 -12.77
C SER A 38 10.84 -4.31 -12.90
N PHE A 39 10.16 -4.37 -11.76
CA PHE A 39 8.78 -4.79 -11.63
C PHE A 39 7.97 -3.75 -10.85
N SER A 40 6.75 -3.55 -11.30
CA SER A 40 5.69 -2.98 -10.46
C SER A 40 4.71 -4.09 -10.11
N SER A 41 3.92 -3.86 -9.06
CA SER A 41 2.94 -4.84 -8.60
C SER A 41 1.55 -4.23 -8.49
N VAL A 42 0.54 -5.04 -8.78
CA VAL A 42 -0.86 -4.72 -8.52
C VAL A 42 -1.41 -5.81 -7.61
N GLY A 43 -1.85 -5.40 -6.42
CA GLY A 43 -2.45 -6.26 -5.40
C GLY A 43 -3.96 -6.04 -5.33
N PHE A 44 -4.70 -7.12 -5.08
CA PHE A 44 -6.15 -7.09 -4.86
C PHE A 44 -6.46 -7.72 -3.50
N CYS A 45 -7.22 -7.03 -2.63
CA CYS A 45 -7.58 -7.55 -1.29
C CYS A 45 -6.33 -7.99 -0.51
N PHE A 46 -6.16 -9.30 -0.28
CA PHE A 46 -4.98 -9.89 0.35
C PHE A 46 -3.69 -9.60 -0.44
N GLY A 47 -3.76 -9.56 -1.78
CA GLY A 47 -2.60 -9.21 -2.61
C GLY A 47 -2.03 -7.84 -2.30
N THR A 48 -2.86 -6.89 -1.84
CA THR A 48 -2.43 -5.57 -1.40
C THR A 48 -1.58 -5.63 -0.12
N TRP A 49 -1.90 -6.54 0.80
CA TRP A 49 -1.06 -6.81 1.97
C TRP A 49 0.27 -7.47 1.57
N VAL A 50 0.24 -8.41 0.61
CA VAL A 50 1.45 -9.06 0.06
C VAL A 50 2.42 -8.04 -0.55
N VAL A 51 1.92 -7.11 -1.35
CA VAL A 51 2.73 -6.04 -1.96
C VAL A 51 3.35 -5.16 -0.88
N ALA A 52 2.57 -4.75 0.12
CA ALA A 52 3.06 -3.94 1.25
C ALA A 52 4.21 -4.64 1.99
N LYS A 53 4.03 -5.92 2.33
CA LYS A 53 5.05 -6.74 3.03
C LYS A 53 6.29 -6.97 2.19
N THR A 54 6.13 -7.19 0.89
CA THR A 54 7.26 -7.35 -0.02
C THR A 54 8.09 -6.07 -0.10
N ALA A 55 7.44 -4.90 -0.22
CA ALA A 55 8.12 -3.61 -0.22
C ALA A 55 8.85 -3.34 1.11
N ALA A 56 8.18 -3.59 2.25
CA ALA A 56 8.78 -3.47 3.57
C ALA A 56 10.01 -4.38 3.76
N ALA A 57 9.92 -5.64 3.35
CA ALA A 57 11.02 -6.60 3.45
C ALA A 57 12.20 -6.21 2.54
N ALA A 58 11.92 -5.72 1.33
CA ALA A 58 12.96 -5.24 0.42
C ALA A 58 13.74 -4.06 1.02
N ALA A 59 13.04 -3.13 1.70
CA ALA A 59 13.66 -2.01 2.41
C ALA A 59 14.50 -2.46 3.60
N ALA A 60 13.96 -3.35 4.44
CA ALA A 60 14.69 -3.88 5.61
C ALA A 60 15.99 -4.60 5.20
N ALA A 61 15.95 -5.36 4.10
CA ALA A 61 17.13 -6.01 3.54
C ALA A 61 18.18 -5.01 3.01
N ALA A 62 17.80 -3.78 2.67
CA ALA A 62 18.72 -2.75 2.18
C ALA A 62 19.56 -2.15 3.31
N VAL A 63 18.92 -1.89 4.45
CA VAL A 63 19.59 -1.30 5.64
C VAL A 63 20.62 -2.25 6.25
N MET A 64 20.36 -3.56 6.26
CA MET A 64 21.28 -4.55 6.86
C MET A 64 22.60 -4.77 6.09
N LYS A 65 22.79 -4.13 4.91
CA LYS A 65 23.89 -4.46 3.99
C LYS A 65 24.96 -3.37 3.84
N GLU A 66 24.85 -2.26 4.54
CA GLU A 66 25.87 -1.19 4.48
C GLU A 66 27.24 -1.62 5.06
N ASP A 67 27.30 -2.74 5.81
CA ASP A 67 28.53 -3.21 6.46
C ASP A 67 29.37 -4.24 5.68
N ASN A 68 28.94 -4.72 4.50
CA ASN A 68 29.67 -5.75 3.73
C ASN A 68 29.68 -5.46 2.22
N ASP A 69 30.75 -4.82 1.76
CA ASP A 69 30.86 -4.22 0.41
C ASP A 69 31.14 -5.21 -0.75
N LYS A 70 30.98 -6.53 -0.54
CA LYS A 70 31.41 -7.56 -1.52
C LYS A 70 30.29 -8.27 -2.29
N ASP A 71 29.02 -7.97 -2.06
CA ASP A 71 27.89 -8.63 -2.74
C ASP A 71 27.11 -7.69 -3.68
N GLU A 72 27.70 -7.33 -4.83
CA GLU A 72 27.04 -6.52 -5.88
C GLU A 72 25.74 -7.18 -6.42
N GLU A 73 25.73 -8.51 -6.53
CA GLU A 73 24.60 -9.30 -7.04
C GLU A 73 23.34 -9.15 -6.16
N LYS A 74 23.52 -8.88 -4.86
CA LYS A 74 22.43 -8.67 -3.90
C LYS A 74 21.99 -7.22 -3.78
N LYS A 75 22.79 -6.23 -4.21
CA LYS A 75 22.36 -4.82 -4.36
C LYS A 75 21.39 -4.68 -5.55
N GLN A 76 21.56 -5.49 -6.59
CA GLN A 76 20.67 -5.55 -7.76
C GLN A 76 19.22 -5.96 -7.41
N GLN A 77 19.02 -6.91 -6.50
CA GLN A 77 17.67 -7.39 -6.12
C GLN A 77 16.78 -6.31 -5.46
N GLN A 78 17.37 -5.30 -4.80
CA GLN A 78 16.63 -4.23 -4.12
C GLN A 78 16.09 -3.16 -5.06
N GLN A 79 16.70 -2.99 -6.23
CA GLN A 79 16.24 -2.02 -7.22
C GLN A 79 15.16 -2.57 -8.17
N LEU A 80 14.76 -3.84 -7.98
CA LEU A 80 13.79 -4.50 -8.85
C LEU A 80 12.38 -3.97 -8.64
N TRP A 81 11.93 -3.74 -7.40
CA TRP A 81 10.58 -3.24 -7.15
C TRP A 81 10.53 -1.71 -7.26
N LYS A 82 9.71 -1.20 -8.17
CA LYS A 82 9.59 0.26 -8.40
C LYS A 82 8.41 0.89 -7.71
N CYS A 83 7.24 0.28 -7.79
CA CYS A 83 6.03 0.78 -7.15
C CYS A 83 4.95 -0.30 -7.02
N GLY A 84 3.89 0.01 -6.28
CA GLY A 84 2.73 -0.85 -6.09
C GLY A 84 1.41 -0.11 -6.30
N VAL A 85 0.36 -0.86 -6.63
CA VAL A 85 -1.03 -0.42 -6.58
C VAL A 85 -1.85 -1.45 -5.82
N GLY A 86 -2.64 -1.01 -4.85
CA GLY A 86 -3.45 -1.83 -3.98
C GLY A 86 -4.92 -1.55 -4.19
N MET A 87 -5.64 -2.44 -4.87
CA MET A 87 -7.07 -2.31 -5.13
C MET A 87 -7.87 -3.00 -4.02
N HIS A 88 -8.87 -2.29 -3.48
CA HIS A 88 -9.67 -2.72 -2.32
C HIS A 88 -8.79 -3.37 -1.22
N PRO A 89 -7.81 -2.63 -0.68
CA PRO A 89 -6.82 -3.08 0.31
C PRO A 89 -7.40 -3.84 1.52
N ALA A 90 -6.71 -4.91 1.92
CA ALA A 90 -6.99 -5.64 3.16
C ALA A 90 -5.84 -5.51 4.19
N PHE A 91 -5.47 -4.27 4.55
CA PHE A 91 -4.40 -4.02 5.53
C PHE A 91 -4.76 -4.55 6.93
N THR A 92 -6.05 -4.66 7.27
CA THR A 92 -6.55 -5.28 8.50
C THR A 92 -6.03 -6.69 8.73
N LEU A 93 -5.60 -7.40 7.68
CA LEU A 93 -4.95 -8.71 7.80
C LEU A 93 -3.62 -8.64 8.57
N GLU A 94 -3.00 -7.49 8.71
CA GLU A 94 -1.83 -7.36 9.59
C GLU A 94 -2.13 -7.75 11.04
N GLN A 95 -3.38 -7.54 11.49
CA GLN A 95 -3.81 -7.88 12.85
C GLN A 95 -3.73 -9.38 13.14
N ILE A 96 -4.03 -10.22 12.15
CA ILE A 96 -3.94 -11.68 12.32
C ILE A 96 -2.48 -12.18 12.36
N HIS A 97 -1.53 -11.34 11.94
CA HIS A 97 -0.09 -11.56 12.02
C HIS A 97 0.55 -10.84 13.22
N GLY A 98 -0.24 -10.22 14.10
CA GLY A 98 0.21 -9.60 15.34
C GLY A 98 0.61 -8.13 15.24
N GLY A 99 0.41 -7.49 14.08
CA GLY A 99 0.65 -6.06 13.88
C GLY A 99 -0.63 -5.23 13.80
N SER A 100 -0.52 -4.02 13.25
CA SER A 100 -1.64 -3.14 12.93
C SER A 100 -1.48 -2.55 11.53
N GLU A 101 -2.56 -2.04 10.95
CA GLU A 101 -2.52 -1.35 9.64
C GLU A 101 -1.49 -0.20 9.66
N ILE A 102 -1.45 0.53 10.79
CA ILE A 102 -0.50 1.61 11.06
C ILE A 102 0.94 1.09 11.11
N SER A 103 1.21 -0.04 11.77
CA SER A 103 2.57 -0.59 11.81
C SER A 103 3.02 -1.06 10.43
N LEU A 104 2.11 -1.63 9.62
CA LEU A 104 2.41 -2.01 8.25
C LEU A 104 2.75 -0.78 7.40
N ALA A 105 1.94 0.28 7.47
CA ALA A 105 2.18 1.52 6.73
C ALA A 105 3.55 2.15 7.05
N LYS A 106 3.98 2.11 8.33
CA LYS A 106 5.29 2.60 8.76
C LYS A 106 6.48 1.80 8.21
N GLN A 107 6.26 0.53 7.87
CA GLN A 107 7.31 -0.34 7.33
C GLN A 107 7.53 -0.15 5.82
N ILE A 108 6.55 0.44 5.11
CA ILE A 108 6.67 0.70 3.68
C ILE A 108 7.63 1.89 3.50
N PRO A 109 8.74 1.73 2.76
CA PRO A 109 9.72 2.79 2.63
C PRO A 109 9.15 3.99 1.85
N GLY A 110 9.54 5.20 2.23
CA GLY A 110 9.18 6.43 1.52
C GLY A 110 9.67 6.47 0.06
N SER A 111 10.68 5.67 -0.28
CA SER A 111 11.18 5.53 -1.66
C SER A 111 10.34 4.60 -2.54
N PHE A 112 9.33 3.91 -2.00
CA PHE A 112 8.44 3.03 -2.76
C PHE A 112 7.05 3.67 -2.93
N PRO A 113 6.74 4.24 -4.10
CA PRO A 113 5.41 4.73 -4.40
C PRO A 113 4.36 3.61 -4.28
N TYR A 114 3.31 3.87 -3.51
CA TYR A 114 2.19 2.94 -3.36
C TYR A 114 0.86 3.69 -3.36
N LEU A 115 0.00 3.33 -4.31
CA LEU A 115 -1.37 3.85 -4.42
C LEU A 115 -2.37 2.82 -3.87
N LEU A 116 -3.24 3.24 -2.95
CA LEU A 116 -4.36 2.48 -2.42
C LEU A 116 -5.68 2.94 -3.04
N MET A 117 -6.59 2.00 -3.31
CA MET A 117 -7.92 2.27 -3.84
C MET A 117 -8.99 1.59 -2.97
N PRO A 118 -9.24 2.08 -1.75
CA PRO A 118 -10.22 1.50 -0.83
C PRO A 118 -11.67 1.72 -1.30
N ALA A 119 -12.51 0.74 -0.98
CA ALA A 119 -13.95 0.85 -1.08
C ALA A 119 -14.53 1.67 0.09
N GLY A 120 -15.76 2.16 -0.04
CA GLY A 120 -16.41 2.96 1.00
C GLY A 120 -16.55 2.24 2.34
N ASN A 121 -16.70 0.92 2.32
CA ASN A 121 -16.81 0.09 3.53
C ASN A 121 -15.48 -0.56 3.98
N ASP A 122 -14.33 -0.16 3.41
CA ASP A 122 -13.01 -0.59 3.89
C ASP A 122 -12.60 0.15 5.17
N SER A 123 -11.47 -0.22 5.77
CA SER A 123 -10.95 0.41 6.99
C SER A 123 -10.76 1.93 6.81
N ASN A 124 -11.08 2.72 7.83
CA ASN A 124 -10.82 4.16 7.82
C ASN A 124 -9.32 4.46 7.89
N ALA A 125 -8.49 3.52 8.35
CA ALA A 125 -7.04 3.71 8.44
C ALA A 125 -6.38 3.91 7.07
N ILE A 126 -7.00 3.45 5.98
CA ILE A 126 -6.47 3.48 4.60
C ILE A 126 -7.21 4.47 3.70
N LYS A 127 -8.08 5.29 4.29
CA LYS A 127 -8.83 6.37 3.66
C LYS A 127 -8.14 7.72 3.92
N ILE A 128 -8.39 8.70 3.07
CA ILE A 128 -7.91 10.07 3.29
C ILE A 128 -8.62 10.59 4.55
N ALA A 129 -7.84 11.13 5.49
CA ALA A 129 -8.44 11.81 6.63
C ALA A 129 -9.13 13.07 6.09
N ILE A 130 -10.47 13.13 6.20
CA ILE A 130 -11.17 14.40 6.08
C ILE A 130 -10.80 15.16 7.35
N ASN A 131 -9.84 16.07 7.25
CA ASN A 131 -9.69 17.11 8.26
C ASN A 131 -10.94 17.98 8.15
N ILE A 132 -12.01 17.57 8.82
CA ILE A 132 -13.09 18.50 9.13
C ILE A 132 -12.46 19.43 10.16
N TYR A 133 -11.89 20.54 9.67
CA TYR A 133 -11.78 21.73 10.50
C TYR A 133 -13.22 22.10 10.83
N VAL A 134 -13.72 21.56 11.92
CA VAL A 134 -14.85 22.17 12.59
C VAL A 134 -14.24 23.43 13.17
N ASP A 135 -14.48 24.57 12.54
CA ASP A 135 -14.37 25.85 13.23
C ASP A 135 -15.34 25.74 14.40
N VAL A 136 -14.85 25.22 15.53
CA VAL A 136 -15.56 25.34 16.78
C VAL A 136 -15.47 26.83 17.07
N ASP A 137 -16.57 27.53 16.78
CA ASP A 137 -16.78 28.89 17.21
C ASP A 137 -16.64 28.86 18.73
N VAL A 138 -15.44 29.16 19.22
CA VAL A 138 -15.14 29.18 20.64
C VAL A 138 -15.83 30.44 21.15
N GLY A 139 -17.12 30.31 21.42
CA GLY A 139 -17.88 31.34 22.09
C GLY A 139 -17.10 31.76 23.32
N GLU A 140 -16.85 33.06 23.45
CA GLU A 140 -16.12 33.69 24.55
C GLU A 140 -16.82 33.37 25.88
N GLY A 141 -16.50 32.19 26.43
CA GLY A 141 -16.94 31.74 27.74
C GLY A 141 -15.81 31.95 28.72
N GLU A 142 -15.86 33.06 29.45
CA GLU A 142 -15.04 33.28 30.63
C GLU A 142 -15.40 32.22 31.69
N GLY A 143 -14.56 31.20 31.87
CA GLY A 143 -14.77 30.19 32.89
C GLY A 143 -13.69 29.11 32.92
N GLY A 144 -12.80 29.19 33.91
CA GLY A 144 -11.61 28.37 34.01
C GLY A 144 -11.83 26.85 34.15
N GLY A 145 -10.77 26.12 33.81
CA GLY A 145 -10.64 24.68 34.02
C GLY A 145 -9.59 24.10 33.10
N GLY A 146 -8.36 23.94 33.59
CA GLY A 146 -7.26 23.31 32.86
C GLY A 146 -7.57 21.85 32.51
N GLY A 147 -8.11 21.64 31.32
CA GLY A 147 -8.16 20.35 30.64
C GLY A 147 -7.31 20.47 29.38
N GLY A 148 -6.09 19.94 29.41
CA GLY A 148 -5.25 19.88 28.22
C GLY A 148 -5.98 19.12 27.11
N GLU A 149 -6.30 19.80 26.02
CA GLU A 149 -6.72 19.17 24.78
C GLU A 149 -5.65 18.18 24.36
N LYS A 150 -5.95 16.89 24.49
CA LYS A 150 -5.26 15.87 23.71
C LYS A 150 -5.82 15.97 22.30
N GLU A 151 -5.21 16.83 21.50
CA GLU A 151 -5.27 16.76 20.05
C GLU A 151 -4.63 15.41 19.64
N THR A 152 -5.41 14.33 19.71
CA THR A 152 -5.02 13.06 19.09
C THR A 152 -5.21 13.27 17.60
N ASN A 153 -4.19 13.84 16.95
CA ASN A 153 -4.04 13.74 15.52
C ASN A 153 -4.11 12.24 15.18
N ASP A 154 -5.28 11.76 14.76
CA ASP A 154 -5.52 10.37 14.40
C ASP A 154 -4.72 10.06 13.15
N VAL A 155 -3.44 9.76 13.35
CA VAL A 155 -2.51 9.45 12.28
C VAL A 155 -2.96 8.16 11.61
N ASN A 156 -3.42 8.27 10.36
CA ASN A 156 -3.82 7.10 9.57
C ASN A 156 -2.72 6.62 8.62
N CYS A 157 -2.91 5.47 7.97
CA CYS A 157 -1.92 4.88 7.05
C CYS A 157 -1.59 5.83 5.89
N VAL A 158 -2.59 6.53 5.37
CA VAL A 158 -2.44 7.44 4.22
C VAL A 158 -1.54 8.61 4.57
N GLN A 159 -1.74 9.23 5.73
CA GLN A 159 -0.88 10.31 6.24
C GLN A 159 0.56 9.83 6.47
N ILE A 160 0.75 8.63 7.03
CA ILE A 160 2.09 8.05 7.26
C ILE A 160 2.83 7.87 5.94
N MET A 161 2.20 7.23 4.97
CA MET A 161 2.83 6.96 3.68
C MET A 161 3.04 8.25 2.86
N ALA A 162 2.10 9.19 2.92
CA ALA A 162 2.22 10.50 2.27
C ALA A 162 3.40 11.29 2.82
N LYS A 163 3.50 11.36 4.16
CA LYS A 163 4.63 12.00 4.86
C LYS A 163 5.96 11.33 4.52
N ALA A 164 6.02 10.00 4.52
CA ALA A 164 7.25 9.26 4.20
C ALA A 164 7.72 9.53 2.76
N ARG A 165 6.79 9.75 1.83
CA ARG A 165 7.06 10.04 0.41
C ARG A 165 7.20 11.54 0.10
N ASN A 166 6.91 12.42 1.06
CA ASN A 166 6.78 13.87 0.85
C ASN A 166 5.81 14.23 -0.30
N VAL A 167 4.62 13.63 -0.31
CA VAL A 167 3.55 13.86 -1.30
C VAL A 167 2.21 14.13 -0.60
N SER A 168 1.18 14.52 -1.37
CA SER A 168 -0.18 14.67 -0.85
C SER A 168 -0.83 13.31 -0.53
N GLN A 169 -1.87 13.31 0.32
CA GLN A 169 -2.61 12.08 0.63
C GLN A 169 -3.31 11.50 -0.62
N GLN A 170 -3.70 12.33 -1.57
CA GLN A 170 -4.33 11.94 -2.84
C GLN A 170 -3.38 11.17 -3.77
N GLU A 171 -2.06 11.35 -3.60
CA GLU A 171 -1.03 10.58 -4.31
C GLU A 171 -0.78 9.19 -3.67
N VAL A 172 -1.46 8.90 -2.57
CA VAL A 172 -1.35 7.65 -1.79
C VAL A 172 -2.65 6.89 -1.77
N SER A 173 -3.81 7.55 -1.69
CA SER A 173 -5.11 6.87 -1.63
C SER A 173 -6.17 7.57 -2.47
N MET A 174 -7.02 6.78 -3.13
CA MET A 174 -8.18 7.23 -3.90
C MET A 174 -9.40 6.37 -3.55
N GLU A 175 -10.38 6.96 -2.88
CA GLU A 175 -11.52 6.22 -2.37
C GLU A 175 -12.63 6.02 -3.39
N PHE A 176 -13.33 4.90 -3.28
CA PHE A 176 -14.53 4.56 -4.06
C PHE A 176 -15.72 4.40 -3.08
N PRO A 177 -16.33 5.51 -2.64
CA PRO A 177 -17.24 5.54 -1.48
C PRO A 177 -18.54 4.74 -1.67
N THR A 178 -19.01 4.58 -2.90
CA THR A 178 -20.21 3.78 -3.22
C THR A 178 -19.91 2.29 -3.39
N MET A 179 -18.64 1.91 -3.49
CA MET A 179 -18.23 0.54 -3.73
C MET A 179 -18.13 -0.26 -2.43
N LYS A 180 -18.28 -1.59 -2.54
CA LYS A 180 -18.03 -2.55 -1.46
C LYS A 180 -16.67 -3.22 -1.63
N HIS A 181 -16.05 -3.66 -0.55
CA HIS A 181 -14.79 -4.42 -0.59
C HIS A 181 -14.82 -5.51 -1.68
N GLY A 182 -13.76 -5.63 -2.47
CA GLY A 182 -13.66 -6.61 -3.57
C GLY A 182 -14.46 -6.28 -4.82
N TRP A 183 -14.97 -5.04 -4.95
CA TRP A 183 -15.71 -4.56 -6.12
C TRP A 183 -14.95 -4.71 -7.45
N MET A 184 -13.61 -4.66 -7.46
CA MET A 184 -12.82 -4.84 -8.68
C MET A 184 -12.91 -6.25 -9.27
N THR A 185 -12.97 -7.29 -8.42
CA THR A 185 -12.90 -8.69 -8.87
C THR A 185 -14.23 -9.41 -8.80
N ARG A 186 -15.15 -8.94 -7.95
CA ARG A 186 -16.46 -9.57 -7.74
C ARG A 186 -17.63 -8.76 -8.32
N GLY A 187 -17.39 -7.50 -8.66
CA GLY A 187 -18.42 -6.67 -9.28
C GLY A 187 -18.66 -7.08 -10.72
N ASP A 188 -19.93 -7.12 -11.13
CA ASP A 188 -20.34 -7.40 -12.51
C ASP A 188 -20.54 -6.08 -13.28
N PRO A 189 -19.60 -5.69 -14.15
CA PRO A 189 -19.70 -4.44 -14.90
C PRO A 189 -20.76 -4.47 -16.01
N LEU A 190 -21.35 -5.61 -16.33
CA LEU A 190 -22.44 -5.70 -17.31
C LEU A 190 -23.80 -5.51 -16.65
N ALA A 191 -23.90 -5.81 -15.35
CA ALA A 191 -25.14 -5.70 -14.58
C ALA A 191 -25.26 -4.38 -13.80
N ASP A 192 -24.13 -3.72 -13.48
CA ASP A 192 -24.08 -2.53 -12.64
C ASP A 192 -23.18 -1.45 -13.26
N GLU A 193 -23.80 -0.34 -13.69
CA GLU A 193 -23.12 0.77 -14.35
C GLU A 193 -22.14 1.51 -13.41
N ASP A 194 -22.44 1.57 -12.10
CA ASP A 194 -21.56 2.22 -11.13
C ASP A 194 -20.30 1.38 -10.89
N ILE A 195 -20.45 0.05 -10.84
CA ILE A 195 -19.30 -0.88 -10.81
C ILE A 195 -18.47 -0.72 -12.09
N HIS A 196 -19.11 -0.66 -13.26
CA HIS A 196 -18.42 -0.47 -14.54
C HIS A 196 -17.58 0.81 -14.55
N LYS A 197 -18.19 1.94 -14.20
CA LYS A 197 -17.52 3.25 -14.12
C LYS A 197 -16.36 3.24 -13.13
N ALA A 198 -16.59 2.67 -11.94
CA ALA A 198 -15.55 2.56 -10.92
C ALA A 198 -14.37 1.71 -11.42
N GLN A 199 -14.64 0.58 -12.09
CA GLN A 199 -13.59 -0.36 -12.53
C GLN A 199 -12.73 0.28 -13.61
N ILE A 200 -13.36 0.96 -14.58
CA ILE A 200 -12.64 1.74 -15.59
C ILE A 200 -11.75 2.79 -14.93
N LEU A 201 -12.30 3.59 -14.02
CA LEU A 201 -11.55 4.66 -13.36
C LEU A 201 -10.36 4.13 -12.56
N ALA A 202 -10.53 3.07 -11.78
CA ALA A 202 -9.43 2.45 -11.03
C ALA A 202 -8.34 1.89 -11.95
N LEU A 203 -8.70 1.25 -13.06
CA LEU A 203 -7.72 0.74 -14.03
C LEU A 203 -6.97 1.87 -14.73
N GLN A 204 -7.66 2.94 -15.12
CA GLN A 204 -7.04 4.15 -15.68
C GLN A 204 -6.04 4.75 -14.69
N LYS A 205 -6.44 4.93 -13.42
CA LYS A 205 -5.57 5.46 -12.36
C LYS A 205 -4.39 4.56 -12.05
N CYS A 206 -4.59 3.24 -12.12
CA CYS A 206 -3.51 2.27 -12.02
C CYS A 206 -2.48 2.47 -13.14
N VAL A 207 -2.93 2.58 -14.40
CA VAL A 207 -2.03 2.79 -15.54
C VAL A 207 -1.29 4.11 -15.44
N GLU A 208 -1.98 5.21 -15.11
CA GLU A 208 -1.37 6.53 -14.88
C GLU A 208 -0.29 6.47 -13.81
N PHE A 209 -0.59 5.85 -12.65
CA PHE A 209 0.32 5.74 -11.54
C PHE A 209 1.56 4.90 -11.89
N LEU A 210 1.35 3.75 -12.55
CA LEU A 210 2.44 2.89 -13.00
C LEU A 210 3.32 3.60 -14.03
N GLY A 211 2.74 4.29 -15.02
CA GLY A 211 3.50 5.05 -16.01
C GLY A 211 4.32 6.18 -15.39
N LYS A 212 3.81 6.85 -14.36
CA LYS A 212 4.51 7.91 -13.62
C LYS A 212 5.72 7.37 -12.84
N HIS A 213 5.56 6.22 -12.17
CA HIS A 213 6.55 5.72 -11.20
C HIS A 213 7.43 4.58 -11.72
N HIS A 214 7.07 4.00 -12.86
CA HIS A 214 7.84 2.97 -13.55
C HIS A 214 7.66 3.14 -15.07
N PRO A 215 8.19 4.24 -15.64
CA PRO A 215 8.11 4.47 -17.07
C PRO A 215 8.83 3.35 -17.83
N VAL A 216 8.26 2.94 -18.96
CA VAL A 216 8.94 2.04 -19.91
C VAL A 216 10.09 2.85 -20.53
N VAL A 217 11.32 2.38 -20.29
CA VAL A 217 12.55 2.94 -20.88
C VAL A 217 12.88 2.22 -22.17
#